data_AF-A0A2Z6IJA9-F1
#
_entry.id   AF-A0A2Z6IJA9-F1
#
_cell.length_a   1.000
_cell.length_b   1.000
_cell.length_c   1.000
_cell.angle_alpha   90.00
_cell.angle_beta   90.00
_cell.angle_gamma   90.00
#
_symmetry.space_group_name_H-M   'P 1'
#
loop_
_entity.id
_entity.type
_entity.pdbx_description
1 polymer ?
#
loop_
_entity_poly.entity_id
_entity_poly.type
_entity_poly.pdbx_seq_one_letter_code
_entity_poly.pdbx_strand_id
1 'polypeptide(L)'
;MPTGRLWSQRALAQTLGTLAENGAEAFYHGPLAWQMAKGLKAAGSLLTEADLRAFEPRWVEPVRTAFGIGEAINMPPPTQGVASLMILALLNRVGLNSGDHLGAELIHNTVEITKLAFKYRDQLIADPDFGDVDIASLLNPDFLDDCAREIHPLMAMPLPPIGLAKGDTVWFGVVDGQGRMVSVIQSLKFRHAASSPASMCGDMA
;
A
#
# COMPACT_ATOMS: atom_id res chain seq x y z
N MET A 1 -24.07 -10.83 -8.70
CA MET A 1 -24.78 -10.51 -9.97
C MET A 1 -24.18 -11.39 -11.07
N PRO A 2 -24.97 -11.97 -11.97
CA PRO A 2 -24.46 -12.73 -13.12
C PRO A 2 -23.63 -11.85 -14.07
N THR A 3 -22.66 -12.44 -14.76
CA THR A 3 -21.94 -11.79 -15.87
C THR A 3 -22.93 -11.30 -16.93
N GLY A 4 -22.69 -10.10 -17.46
CA GLY A 4 -23.52 -9.50 -18.51
C GLY A 4 -24.80 -8.79 -18.03
N ARG A 5 -25.09 -8.79 -16.72
CA ARG A 5 -26.21 -8.01 -16.16
C ARG A 5 -25.80 -6.56 -15.94
N LEU A 6 -26.71 -5.64 -16.28
CA LEU A 6 -26.57 -4.24 -15.90
C LEU A 6 -26.58 -4.12 -14.38
N TRP A 7 -25.52 -3.52 -13.84
CA TRP A 7 -25.40 -3.20 -12.43
C TRP A 7 -25.46 -1.67 -12.26
N SER A 8 -26.43 -1.19 -11.49
CA SER A 8 -26.65 0.22 -11.23
C SER A 8 -26.55 0.50 -9.73
N GLN A 9 -25.82 1.56 -9.38
CA GLN A 9 -25.58 1.97 -7.99
C GLN A 9 -25.98 3.44 -7.80
N ARG A 10 -27.29 3.70 -7.69
CA ARG A 10 -27.82 5.08 -7.62
C ARG A 10 -27.30 5.86 -6.40
N ALA A 11 -27.21 5.21 -5.24
CA ALA A 11 -26.66 5.83 -4.03
C ALA A 11 -25.18 6.23 -4.19
N LEU A 12 -24.39 5.39 -4.85
CA LEU A 12 -23.00 5.72 -5.18
C LEU A 12 -22.94 6.89 -6.16
N ALA A 13 -23.80 6.91 -7.17
CA ALA A 13 -23.86 8.02 -8.12
C ALA A 13 -24.21 9.36 -7.43
N GLN A 14 -25.13 9.36 -6.46
CA GLN A 14 -25.43 10.56 -5.65
C GLN A 14 -24.24 11.01 -4.81
N THR A 15 -23.52 10.07 -4.20
CA THR A 15 -22.31 10.36 -3.43
C THR A 15 -21.25 10.99 -4.34
N LEU A 16 -20.96 10.37 -5.48
CA LEU A 16 -19.99 10.89 -6.45
C LEU A 16 -20.41 12.25 -7.04
N GLY A 17 -21.71 12.47 -7.26
CA GLY A 17 -22.25 13.76 -7.67
C GLY A 17 -21.99 14.84 -6.63
N THR A 18 -22.24 14.54 -5.35
CA THR A 18 -21.96 15.47 -4.24
C THR A 18 -20.48 15.84 -4.20
N LEU A 19 -19.58 14.87 -4.37
CA LEU A 19 -18.13 15.12 -4.39
C LEU A 19 -17.67 15.90 -5.64
N ALA A 20 -18.31 15.68 -6.79
CA ALA A 20 -18.01 16.42 -8.01
C ALA A 20 -18.44 17.89 -7.89
N GLU A 21 -19.57 18.17 -7.23
CA GLU A 21 -20.09 19.53 -7.03
C GLU A 21 -19.37 20.30 -5.91
N ASN A 22 -19.05 19.62 -4.81
CA ASN A 22 -18.59 20.27 -3.56
C ASN A 22 -17.13 19.97 -3.22
N GLY A 23 -16.44 19.17 -4.03
CA GLY A 23 -15.06 18.74 -3.78
C GLY A 23 -14.94 17.59 -2.78
N ALA A 24 -13.70 17.12 -2.59
CA ALA A 24 -13.40 15.97 -1.73
C ALA A 24 -13.72 16.22 -0.24
N GLU A 25 -13.65 17.47 0.22
CA GLU A 25 -13.95 17.86 1.59
C GLU A 25 -15.38 17.52 2.02
N ALA A 26 -16.33 17.48 1.08
CA ALA A 26 -17.71 17.08 1.38
C ALA A 26 -17.83 15.62 1.86
N PHE A 27 -16.82 14.78 1.63
CA PHE A 27 -16.75 13.43 2.18
C PHE A 27 -16.51 13.46 3.70
N TYR A 28 -15.63 14.34 4.17
CA TYR A 28 -15.15 14.42 5.55
C TYR A 28 -15.94 15.42 6.40
N HIS A 29 -16.57 16.40 5.75
CA HIS A 29 -17.35 17.46 6.38
C HIS A 29 -18.78 17.50 5.84
N GLY A 30 -19.75 17.51 6.76
CA GLY A 30 -21.17 17.71 6.42
C GLY A 30 -21.98 16.43 6.27
N PRO A 31 -23.02 16.42 5.40
CA PRO A 31 -24.03 15.35 5.40
C PRO A 31 -23.48 13.95 5.13
N LEU A 32 -22.50 13.79 4.22
CA LEU A 32 -21.91 12.48 3.93
C LEU A 32 -21.16 11.93 5.15
N ALA A 33 -20.35 12.75 5.82
CA ALA A 33 -19.63 12.37 7.03
C ALA A 33 -20.58 11.92 8.14
N TRP A 34 -21.66 12.67 8.36
CA TRP A 34 -22.70 12.31 9.33
C TRP A 34 -23.39 10.98 8.99
N GLN A 35 -23.76 10.77 7.72
CA GLN A 35 -24.37 9.51 7.26
C GLN A 35 -23.44 8.32 7.46
N MET A 36 -22.15 8.49 7.13
CA MET A 36 -21.13 7.46 7.33
C MET A 36 -20.94 7.13 8.81
N ALA A 37 -20.76 8.14 9.66
CA ALA A 37 -20.60 7.94 11.11
C ALA A 37 -21.82 7.26 11.73
N LYS A 38 -23.04 7.64 11.33
CA LYS A 38 -24.28 6.99 11.76
C LYS A 38 -24.31 5.51 11.36
N GLY A 39 -23.97 5.20 10.10
CA GLY A 39 -23.91 3.83 9.59
C GLY A 39 -22.85 2.98 10.30
N LEU A 40 -21.65 3.55 10.50
CA LEU A 40 -20.54 2.93 11.22
C LEU A 40 -20.92 2.62 12.67
N LYS A 41 -21.53 3.58 13.38
CA LYS A 41 -22.04 3.37 14.74
C LYS A 41 -23.08 2.26 14.81
N ALA A 42 -24.02 2.23 13.86
CA ALA A 42 -25.03 1.17 13.79
C ALA A 42 -24.43 -0.22 13.54
N ALA A 43 -23.29 -0.29 12.83
CA ALA A 43 -22.52 -1.50 12.61
C ALA A 43 -21.55 -1.87 13.76
N GLY A 44 -21.57 -1.13 14.87
CA GLY A 44 -20.68 -1.37 16.02
C GLY A 44 -19.24 -0.88 15.83
N SER A 45 -18.98 -0.03 14.83
CA SER A 45 -17.67 0.60 14.64
C SER A 45 -17.38 1.63 15.74
N LEU A 46 -16.10 1.77 16.08
CA LEU A 46 -15.59 2.81 16.99
C LEU A 46 -15.40 4.16 16.29
N LEU A 47 -15.41 4.19 14.95
CA LEU A 47 -15.22 5.42 14.19
C LEU A 47 -16.40 6.38 14.38
N THR A 48 -16.08 7.62 14.67
CA THR A 48 -17.02 8.72 14.90
C THR A 48 -16.97 9.74 13.77
N GLU A 49 -17.93 10.67 13.77
CA GLU A 49 -17.88 11.81 12.86
C GLU A 49 -16.68 12.72 13.14
N ALA A 50 -16.24 12.80 14.40
CA ALA A 50 -15.07 13.60 14.77
C ALA A 50 -13.79 13.03 14.14
N ASP A 51 -13.66 11.70 14.08
CA ASP A 51 -12.54 11.03 13.42
C ASP A 51 -12.49 11.32 11.92
N LEU A 52 -13.65 11.34 11.24
CA LEU A 52 -13.75 11.69 9.83
C LEU A 52 -13.31 13.15 9.59
N ARG A 53 -13.77 14.07 10.44
CA ARG A 53 -13.44 15.50 10.32
C ARG A 53 -11.99 15.83 10.68
N ALA A 54 -11.34 15.00 11.48
CA ALA A 54 -9.94 15.16 11.89
C ALA A 54 -8.96 14.58 10.87
N PHE A 55 -9.45 13.84 9.86
CA PHE A 55 -8.60 13.25 8.83
C PHE A 55 -8.16 14.30 7.81
N GLU A 56 -6.86 14.29 7.49
CA GLU A 56 -6.31 15.04 6.38
C GLU A 56 -5.29 14.18 5.61
N PRO A 57 -5.26 14.24 4.27
CA PRO A 57 -4.21 13.59 3.48
C PRO A 57 -2.87 14.29 3.72
N ARG A 58 -1.80 13.51 3.87
CA ARG A 58 -0.45 14.03 4.11
C ARG A 58 0.39 13.96 2.83
N TRP A 59 1.00 15.09 2.48
CA TRP A 59 2.10 15.12 1.54
C TRP A 59 3.38 14.66 2.25
N VAL A 60 4.07 13.70 1.67
CA VAL A 60 5.27 13.10 2.24
C VAL A 60 6.37 13.04 1.20
N GLU A 61 7.62 13.16 1.64
CA GLU A 61 8.77 12.95 0.77
C GLU A 61 8.92 11.45 0.49
N PRO A 62 8.97 11.01 -0.78
CA PRO A 62 9.15 9.61 -1.11
C PRO A 62 10.56 9.10 -0.77
N VAL A 63 10.65 7.81 -0.50
CA VAL A 63 11.93 7.11 -0.27
C VAL A 63 12.47 6.61 -1.62
N ARG A 64 13.80 6.65 -1.77
CA ARG A 64 14.48 6.34 -3.04
C ARG A 64 15.66 5.43 -2.82
N THR A 65 15.98 4.62 -3.84
CA THR A 65 17.26 3.91 -3.94
C THR A 65 17.71 3.87 -5.40
N ALA A 66 19.02 3.86 -5.62
CA ALA A 66 19.58 3.59 -6.95
C ALA A 66 19.22 2.17 -7.41
N PHE A 67 18.85 2.02 -8.68
CA PHE A 67 18.56 0.73 -9.30
C PHE A 67 18.84 0.78 -10.80
N GLY A 68 19.76 -0.07 -11.29
CA GLY A 68 20.20 -0.05 -12.68
C GLY A 68 20.77 1.33 -13.08
N ILE A 69 20.21 1.93 -14.13
CA ILE A 69 20.61 3.26 -14.63
C ILE A 69 19.81 4.43 -14.04
N GLY A 70 18.91 4.16 -13.08
CA GLY A 70 18.00 5.18 -12.53
C GLY A 70 17.72 4.97 -11.05
N GLU A 71 16.53 5.41 -10.63
CA GLU A 71 16.07 5.33 -9.25
C GLU A 71 14.77 4.54 -9.15
N ALA A 72 14.65 3.73 -8.10
CA ALA A 72 13.38 3.20 -7.63
C ALA A 72 12.83 4.13 -6.54
N ILE A 73 11.54 4.45 -6.62
CA ILE A 73 10.86 5.40 -5.74
C ILE A 73 9.64 4.72 -5.11
N ASN A 74 9.45 4.89 -3.81
CA ASN A 74 8.27 4.36 -3.12
C ASN A 74 7.85 5.24 -1.93
N MET A 75 6.67 4.97 -1.38
CA MET A 75 6.13 5.69 -0.24
C MET A 75 6.89 5.36 1.07
N PRO A 76 7.06 6.34 1.97
CA PRO A 76 7.55 6.09 3.34
C PRO A 76 6.49 5.34 4.18
N PRO A 77 6.78 5.04 5.46
CA PRO A 77 5.76 4.69 6.43
C PRO A 77 4.55 5.64 6.42
N PRO A 78 3.35 5.14 6.77
CA PRO A 78 3.05 3.79 7.29
C PRO A 78 3.00 2.69 6.21
N THR A 79 3.35 2.99 4.96
CA THR A 79 3.36 1.99 3.89
C THR A 79 4.57 1.07 3.98
N GLN A 80 4.50 -0.08 3.30
CA GLN A 80 5.59 -1.06 3.26
C GLN A 80 6.59 -0.81 2.11
N GLY A 81 6.57 0.38 1.50
CA GLY A 81 7.32 0.70 0.29
C GLY A 81 8.83 0.45 0.41
N VAL A 82 9.42 0.78 1.57
CA VAL A 82 10.86 0.58 1.84
C VAL A 82 11.32 -0.87 1.69
N ALA A 83 10.47 -1.86 2.00
CA ALA A 83 10.84 -3.27 1.86
C ALA A 83 11.13 -3.62 0.40
N SER A 84 10.33 -3.08 -0.53
CA SER A 84 10.58 -3.25 -1.97
C SER A 84 11.86 -2.54 -2.43
N LEU A 85 12.16 -1.37 -1.87
CA LEU A 85 13.39 -0.64 -2.18
C LEU A 85 14.62 -1.40 -1.67
N MET A 86 14.57 -1.96 -0.46
CA MET A 86 15.63 -2.80 0.09
C MET A 86 15.87 -4.03 -0.78
N ILE A 87 14.81 -4.69 -1.25
CA ILE A 87 14.92 -5.83 -2.19
C ILE A 87 15.65 -5.41 -3.47
N LEU A 88 15.23 -4.31 -4.09
CA LEU A 88 15.86 -3.81 -5.32
C LEU A 88 17.32 -3.42 -5.10
N ALA A 89 17.62 -2.78 -3.98
CA ALA A 89 18.97 -2.35 -3.63
C ALA A 89 19.93 -3.53 -3.37
N LEU A 90 19.43 -4.63 -2.78
CA LEU A 90 20.19 -5.86 -2.59
C LEU A 90 20.35 -6.64 -3.89
N LEU A 91 19.29 -6.73 -4.71
CA LEU A 91 19.36 -7.35 -6.04
C LEU A 91 20.41 -6.67 -6.93
N ASN A 92 20.49 -5.35 -6.87
CA ASN A 92 21.49 -4.58 -7.61
C ASN A 92 22.93 -4.89 -7.13
N ARG A 93 23.13 -5.26 -5.86
CA ARG A 93 24.43 -5.63 -5.28
C ARG A 93 24.87 -7.04 -5.63
N VAL A 94 23.98 -8.02 -5.49
CA VAL A 94 24.30 -9.43 -5.80
C VAL A 94 24.43 -9.68 -7.30
N GLY A 95 23.90 -8.77 -8.12
CA GLY A 95 23.97 -8.82 -9.57
C GLY A 95 22.79 -9.58 -10.18
N LEU A 96 22.15 -8.97 -11.16
CA LEU A 96 21.02 -9.54 -11.93
C LEU A 96 21.44 -10.21 -13.24
N ASN A 97 22.75 -10.23 -13.54
CA ASN A 97 23.29 -10.49 -14.87
C ASN A 97 23.74 -11.93 -15.13
N SER A 98 23.12 -12.94 -14.51
CA SER A 98 23.44 -14.35 -14.77
C SER A 98 22.97 -14.85 -16.16
N GLY A 99 22.35 -14.01 -16.99
CA GLY A 99 21.89 -14.33 -18.34
C GLY A 99 20.66 -15.25 -18.39
N ASP A 100 20.43 -16.03 -17.33
CA ASP A 100 19.24 -16.84 -17.12
C ASP A 100 18.29 -16.20 -16.10
N HIS A 101 17.32 -15.44 -16.60
CA HIS A 101 16.31 -14.76 -15.79
C HIS A 101 15.31 -15.70 -15.10
N LEU A 102 15.37 -17.01 -15.36
CA LEU A 102 14.60 -18.05 -14.67
C LEU A 102 15.52 -19.06 -13.98
N GLY A 103 16.82 -18.77 -13.91
CA GLY A 103 17.82 -19.66 -13.34
C GLY A 103 17.65 -19.84 -11.84
N ALA A 104 18.03 -21.02 -11.35
CA ALA A 104 17.92 -21.37 -9.94
C ALA A 104 18.64 -20.38 -9.02
N GLU A 105 19.79 -19.84 -9.46
CA GLU A 105 20.56 -18.83 -8.71
C GLU A 105 19.78 -17.53 -8.51
N LEU A 106 19.18 -16.99 -9.58
CA LEU A 106 18.41 -15.75 -9.49
C LEU A 106 17.17 -15.94 -8.62
N ILE A 107 16.46 -17.05 -8.78
CA ILE A 107 15.30 -17.39 -7.96
C ILE A 107 15.71 -17.51 -6.48
N HIS A 108 16.80 -18.24 -6.20
CA HIS A 108 17.33 -18.41 -4.84
C HIS A 108 17.67 -17.06 -4.21
N ASN A 109 18.50 -16.26 -4.88
CA ASN A 109 18.90 -14.94 -4.38
C ASN A 109 17.70 -14.02 -4.16
N THR A 110 16.74 -14.01 -5.09
CA THR A 110 15.50 -13.21 -4.96
C THR A 110 14.68 -13.63 -3.74
N VAL A 111 14.53 -14.94 -3.51
CA VAL A 111 13.81 -15.47 -2.35
C VAL A 111 14.54 -15.13 -1.05
N GLU A 112 15.85 -15.32 -0.98
CA GLU A 112 16.65 -15.03 0.22
C GLU A 112 16.67 -13.54 0.56
N ILE A 113 16.85 -12.68 -0.44
CA ILE A 113 16.74 -11.21 -0.29
C ILE A 113 15.34 -10.80 0.20
N THR A 114 14.30 -11.41 -0.36
CA THR A 114 12.91 -11.10 0.05
C THR A 114 12.66 -11.51 1.50
N LYS A 115 13.15 -12.67 1.95
CA LYS A 115 13.07 -13.09 3.36
C LYS A 115 13.77 -12.08 4.27
N LEU A 116 14.97 -11.64 3.91
CA LEU A 116 15.74 -10.67 4.69
C LEU A 116 15.03 -9.32 4.79
N ALA A 117 14.53 -8.80 3.67
CA ALA A 117 13.76 -7.56 3.66
C ALA A 117 12.46 -7.66 4.47
N PHE A 118 11.77 -8.81 4.42
CA PHE A 118 10.52 -9.02 5.19
C PHE A 118 10.78 -9.13 6.69
N LYS A 119 11.91 -9.72 7.11
CA LYS A 119 12.36 -9.71 8.50
C LYS A 119 12.45 -8.28 9.04
N TYR A 120 13.11 -7.38 8.32
CA TYR A 120 13.23 -5.97 8.75
C TYR A 120 11.92 -5.20 8.61
N ARG A 121 11.14 -5.46 7.55
CA ARG A 121 9.80 -4.89 7.37
C ARG A 121 8.92 -5.13 8.59
N ASP A 122 8.86 -6.37 9.06
CA ASP A 122 7.97 -6.78 10.15
C ASP A 122 8.46 -6.30 11.52
N GLN A 123 9.75 -6.02 11.66
CA GLN A 123 10.35 -5.48 12.89
C GLN A 123 10.23 -3.96 13.00
N LEU A 124 10.26 -3.25 11.88
CA LEU A 124 10.51 -1.81 11.87
C LEU A 124 9.36 -1.00 11.29
N ILE A 125 8.60 -1.49 10.31
CA ILE A 125 7.57 -0.63 9.68
C ILE A 125 6.36 -0.48 10.60
N ALA A 126 6.15 0.75 11.07
CA ALA A 126 5.01 1.17 11.87
C ALA A 126 4.53 2.57 11.45
N ASP A 127 3.45 3.05 12.07
CA ASP A 127 2.99 4.42 11.86
C ASP A 127 3.98 5.42 12.52
N PRO A 128 4.53 6.38 11.76
CA PRO A 128 5.54 7.32 12.27
C PRO A 128 5.01 8.21 13.39
N ASP A 129 3.69 8.38 13.55
CA ASP A 129 3.12 9.16 14.64
C ASP A 129 3.23 8.42 16.01
N PHE A 130 3.54 7.12 15.99
CA PHE A 130 3.56 6.26 17.18
C PHE A 130 4.96 5.72 17.52
N GLY A 131 5.99 6.09 16.75
CA GLY A 131 7.37 5.74 17.06
C GLY A 131 8.37 6.22 16.01
N ASP A 132 9.59 6.51 16.48
CA ASP A 132 10.72 6.85 15.63
C ASP A 132 11.37 5.56 15.10
N VAL A 133 11.11 5.26 13.83
CA VAL A 133 11.78 4.15 13.14
C VAL A 133 12.69 4.74 12.07
N ASP A 134 14.00 4.58 12.27
CA ASP A 134 15.00 4.95 11.27
C ASP A 134 14.99 3.97 10.11
N ILE A 135 14.01 4.11 9.23
CA ILE A 135 13.87 3.29 8.03
C ILE A 135 14.87 3.69 6.96
N ALA A 136 15.40 4.92 7.00
CA ALA A 136 16.46 5.34 6.10
C ALA A 136 17.72 4.48 6.29
N SER A 137 17.99 4.01 7.52
CA SER A 137 19.08 3.07 7.79
C SER A 137 19.00 1.77 6.98
N LEU A 138 17.79 1.30 6.62
CA LEU A 138 17.62 0.07 5.82
C LEU A 138 18.14 0.22 4.39
N LEU A 139 18.34 1.44 3.92
CA LEU A 139 18.89 1.75 2.61
C LEU A 139 20.33 2.28 2.69
N ASN A 140 20.93 2.32 3.88
CA ASN A 140 22.32 2.71 4.05
C ASN A 140 23.24 1.72 3.29
N PRO A 141 24.22 2.21 2.51
CA PRO A 141 25.13 1.34 1.78
C PRO A 141 25.83 0.28 2.62
N ASP A 142 26.36 0.65 3.78
CA ASP A 142 27.11 -0.26 4.67
C ASP A 142 26.18 -1.37 5.22
N PHE A 143 24.96 -0.99 5.62
CA PHE A 143 23.95 -1.94 6.09
C PHE A 143 23.52 -2.92 4.99
N LEU A 144 23.33 -2.42 3.76
CA LEU A 144 22.99 -3.26 2.62
C LEU A 144 24.14 -4.20 2.23
N ASP A 145 25.40 -3.77 2.40
CA ASP A 145 26.57 -4.61 2.17
C ASP A 145 26.68 -5.73 3.22
N ASP A 146 26.38 -5.43 4.49
CA ASP A 146 26.29 -6.43 5.55
C ASP A 146 25.17 -7.45 5.25
N CYS A 147 23.97 -6.96 4.88
CA CYS A 147 22.85 -7.79 4.48
C CYS A 147 23.19 -8.70 3.28
N ALA A 148 23.91 -8.18 2.28
CA ALA A 148 24.30 -8.96 1.12
C ALA A 148 25.21 -10.14 1.47
N ARG A 149 26.06 -10.00 2.50
CA ARG A 149 26.94 -11.08 2.99
C ARG A 149 26.17 -12.20 3.71
N GLU A 150 24.96 -11.95 4.18
CA GLU A 150 24.10 -12.98 4.78
C GLU A 150 23.51 -13.95 3.73
N ILE A 151 23.52 -13.57 2.44
CA ILE A 151 22.93 -14.37 1.37
C ILE A 151 23.88 -15.50 0.97
N HIS A 152 23.58 -16.71 1.44
CA HIS A 152 24.37 -17.89 1.09
C HIS A 152 23.87 -18.50 -0.23
N PRO A 153 24.74 -18.78 -1.22
CA PRO A 153 24.32 -19.20 -2.58
C PRO A 153 23.65 -20.58 -2.64
N LEU A 154 23.86 -21.43 -1.63
CA LEU A 154 23.39 -22.82 -1.59
C LEU A 154 22.57 -23.19 -0.34
N MET A 155 22.36 -22.24 0.58
CA MET A 155 21.67 -22.52 1.84
C MET A 155 20.58 -21.48 2.05
N ALA A 156 19.36 -21.95 2.28
CA ALA A 156 18.21 -21.09 2.50
C ALA A 156 18.11 -20.66 3.96
N MET A 157 17.85 -19.37 4.18
CA MET A 157 17.48 -18.83 5.49
C MET A 157 16.12 -19.39 5.94
N PRO A 158 15.89 -19.46 7.27
CA PRO A 158 14.58 -19.74 7.83
C PRO A 158 13.52 -18.79 7.28
N LEU A 159 12.33 -19.31 7.05
CA LEU A 159 11.20 -18.50 6.58
C LEU A 159 10.70 -17.60 7.74
N PRO A 160 10.54 -16.29 7.54
CA PRO A 160 9.88 -15.45 8.53
C PRO A 160 8.41 -15.88 8.69
N PRO A 161 7.74 -15.55 9.82
CA PRO A 161 6.33 -15.84 9.99
C PRO A 161 5.50 -15.22 8.85
N ILE A 162 4.83 -16.05 8.05
CA ILE A 162 3.99 -15.57 6.94
C ILE A 162 2.54 -15.48 7.38
N GLY A 163 2.01 -14.26 7.47
CA GLY A 163 0.58 -14.00 7.57
C GLY A 163 -0.05 -13.94 6.17
N LEU A 164 -0.73 -14.99 5.72
CA LEU A 164 -1.48 -14.96 4.46
C LEU A 164 -2.83 -14.24 4.66
N ALA A 165 -2.86 -12.93 4.45
CA ALA A 165 -4.11 -12.18 4.34
C ALA A 165 -4.49 -12.05 2.86
N LYS A 166 -5.64 -12.63 2.46
CA LYS A 166 -6.21 -12.40 1.13
C LYS A 166 -6.80 -10.99 1.09
N GLY A 167 -6.06 -10.05 0.50
CA GLY A 167 -6.55 -8.71 0.24
C GLY A 167 -6.94 -8.49 -1.22
N ASP A 168 -7.86 -7.57 -1.44
CA ASP A 168 -8.15 -7.03 -2.76
C ASP A 168 -7.63 -5.58 -2.81
N THR A 169 -6.88 -5.26 -3.85
CA THR A 169 -6.27 -3.95 -4.06
C THR A 169 -6.35 -3.60 -5.54
N VAL A 170 -6.61 -2.33 -5.84
CA VAL A 170 -6.52 -1.81 -7.20
C VAL A 170 -5.27 -0.94 -7.29
N TRP A 171 -4.49 -1.17 -8.34
CA TRP A 171 -3.37 -0.31 -8.73
C TRP A 171 -3.56 0.14 -10.18
N PHE A 172 -3.23 1.39 -10.46
CA PHE A 172 -3.17 1.91 -11.82
C PHE A 172 -2.09 2.97 -11.96
N GLY A 173 -1.55 3.09 -13.18
CA GLY A 173 -0.60 4.13 -13.56
C GLY A 173 -1.13 4.97 -14.71
N VAL A 174 -0.86 6.26 -14.69
CA VAL A 174 -1.24 7.21 -15.74
C VAL A 174 -0.02 8.04 -16.13
N VAL A 175 0.18 8.22 -17.43
CA VAL A 175 1.19 9.12 -17.99
C VAL A 175 0.52 10.02 -19.03
N ASP A 176 0.74 11.33 -18.93
CA ASP A 176 0.22 12.30 -19.90
C ASP A 176 1.26 12.66 -20.98
N GLY A 177 0.82 13.32 -22.06
CA GLY A 177 1.71 13.75 -23.15
C GLY A 177 2.70 14.86 -22.77
N GLN A 178 2.62 15.40 -21.56
CA GLN A 178 3.55 16.41 -21.02
C GLN A 178 4.58 15.77 -20.08
N GLY A 179 4.58 14.44 -19.94
CA GLY A 179 5.51 13.70 -19.09
C GLY A 179 5.13 13.66 -17.61
N ARG A 180 3.91 14.08 -17.23
CA ARG A 180 3.42 13.87 -15.86
C ARG A 180 3.06 12.41 -15.67
N MET A 181 3.43 11.85 -14.52
CA MET A 181 3.20 10.45 -14.19
C MET A 181 2.56 10.34 -12.81
N VAL A 182 1.58 9.44 -12.68
CA VAL A 182 0.94 9.12 -11.40
C VAL A 182 0.86 7.61 -11.24
N SER A 183 1.27 7.10 -10.09
CA SER A 183 1.09 5.71 -9.65
C SER A 183 0.15 5.72 -8.44
N VAL A 184 -1.02 5.10 -8.57
CA VAL A 184 -2.06 5.11 -7.53
C VAL A 184 -2.36 3.69 -7.09
N ILE A 185 -2.41 3.50 -5.77
CA ILE A 185 -2.86 2.26 -5.14
C ILE A 185 -3.93 2.57 -4.11
N GLN A 186 -5.04 1.82 -4.15
CA GLN A 186 -6.13 1.95 -3.18
C GLN A 186 -6.63 0.57 -2.77
N SER A 187 -6.88 0.39 -1.47
CA SER A 187 -7.33 -0.89 -0.91
C SER A 187 -8.34 -0.68 0.21
N LEU A 188 -9.27 -1.63 0.34
CA LEU A 188 -10.13 -1.78 1.52
C LEU A 188 -9.62 -2.88 2.47
N LYS A 189 -8.36 -3.33 2.27
CA LYS A 189 -7.71 -4.48 2.92
C LYS A 189 -8.32 -5.83 2.60
N PHE A 190 -9.64 -6.00 2.70
CA PHE A 190 -10.35 -7.24 2.36
C PHE A 190 -11.48 -6.99 1.37
N ARG A 191 -11.82 -8.03 0.58
CA ARG A 191 -12.99 -8.02 -0.30
C ARG A 191 -14.25 -7.69 0.51
N HIS A 192 -14.91 -6.56 0.21
CA HIS A 192 -16.11 -6.11 0.90
C HIS A 192 -15.93 -5.94 2.43
N ALA A 193 -14.76 -5.49 2.90
CA ALA A 193 -14.34 -5.48 4.31
C ALA A 193 -15.30 -4.85 5.35
N ALA A 194 -16.35 -4.16 4.91
CA ALA A 194 -17.50 -3.85 5.73
C ALA A 194 -18.78 -4.13 4.92
N SER A 195 -19.24 -5.37 4.86
CA SER A 195 -20.57 -5.68 4.35
C SER A 195 -21.62 -5.32 5.41
N SER A 196 -21.68 -4.05 5.78
CA SER A 196 -22.96 -3.42 6.05
C SER A 196 -23.18 -2.49 4.87
N PRO A 197 -24.08 -2.79 3.91
CA PRO A 197 -24.63 -1.70 3.14
C PRO A 197 -25.08 -0.67 4.17
N ALA A 198 -24.68 0.59 4.03
CA ALA A 198 -25.36 1.65 4.74
C ALA A 198 -26.81 1.65 4.24
N SER A 199 -27.62 0.74 4.81
CA SER A 199 -29.02 0.55 4.56
C SER A 199 -29.75 1.69 5.26
N MET A 200 -29.54 2.92 4.77
CA MET A 200 -30.26 4.11 5.23
C MET A 200 -30.02 5.35 4.36
N CYS A 201 -29.71 5.18 3.07
CA CYS A 201 -29.75 6.29 2.10
C CYS A 201 -30.73 6.01 0.94
N GLY A 202 -31.66 5.07 1.13
CA GLY A 202 -32.61 4.62 0.09
C GLY A 202 -34.09 4.74 0.44
N ASP A 203 -34.46 5.07 1.67
CA ASP A 203 -35.86 5.19 2.08
C ASP A 203 -36.20 6.65 2.42
N MET A 204 -36.39 7.48 1.38
CA MET A 204 -37.27 8.65 1.40
C MET A 204 -37.58 9.06 -0.04
N ALA A 205 -38.57 8.39 -0.63
CA ALA A 205 -39.57 8.86 -1.60
C ALA A 205 -40.28 7.66 -2.24
#